data_AF-A0A8X7BSA0-F1
#
_entry.id   AF-A0A8X7BSA0-F1
#
_cell.length_a   1.000
_cell.length_b   1.000
_cell.length_c   1.000
_cell.angle_alpha   90.00
_cell.angle_beta   90.00
_cell.angle_gamma   90.00
#
_symmetry.space_group_name_H-M   'P 1'
#
loop_
_entity.id
_entity.type
_entity.pdbx_description
1 polymer ?
#
loop_
_entity_poly.entity_id
_entity_poly.type
_entity_poly.pdbx_seq_one_letter_code
_entity_poly.pdbx_strand_id
1 'polypeptide(L)'
;MSRQAIAKWSNLFEHEYIDIDEAESKKTPLTTTNSEIAVGVKEFIFPNRHITIDEISNEHGISHLRVYKVIAEHFIKVCGRWVPCQ
;
A
#
# COMPACT_ATOMS: atom_id res chain seq x y z
N MET A 1 -0.39 -28.21 12.66
CA MET A 1 0.33 -27.87 11.41
C MET A 1 1.50 -28.82 11.23
N SER A 2 1.78 -29.29 10.01
CA SER A 2 2.90 -30.21 9.77
C SER A 2 4.24 -29.48 9.78
N ARG A 3 5.34 -30.17 10.12
CA ARG A 3 6.70 -29.60 10.07
C ARG A 3 7.07 -29.09 8.68
N GLN A 4 6.55 -29.74 7.63
CA GLN A 4 6.72 -29.28 6.26
C GLN A 4 6.02 -27.94 5.99
N ALA A 5 4.83 -27.73 6.57
CA ALA A 5 4.15 -26.44 6.45
C ALA A 5 4.95 -25.33 7.13
N ILE A 6 5.48 -25.59 8.33
CA ILE A 6 6.29 -24.61 9.06
C ILE A 6 7.58 -24.27 8.29
N ALA A 7 8.31 -25.28 7.79
CA ALA A 7 9.53 -25.05 7.02
C ALA A 7 9.27 -24.30 5.70
N LYS A 8 8.11 -24.51 5.09
CA LYS A 8 7.68 -23.77 3.89
C LYS A 8 7.39 -22.30 4.21
N TRP A 9 6.67 -22.04 5.31
CA TRP A 9 6.38 -20.67 5.76
C TRP A 9 7.65 -19.92 6.19
N SER A 10 8.57 -20.59 6.89
CA SER A 10 9.86 -19.99 7.26
C SER A 10 10.73 -19.67 6.04
N ASN A 11 10.78 -20.55 5.04
CA ASN A 11 11.52 -20.26 3.80
C ASN A 11 10.90 -19.11 3.00
N LEU A 12 9.57 -19.06 2.88
CA LEU A 12 8.88 -17.95 2.23
C LEU A 12 9.16 -16.62 2.95
N PHE A 13 9.14 -16.63 4.28
CA PHE A 13 9.44 -15.44 5.09
C PHE A 13 10.90 -14.99 4.97
N GLU A 14 11.85 -15.92 4.85
CA GLU A 14 13.29 -15.62 4.75
C GLU A 14 13.74 -15.23 3.34
N HIS A 15 13.15 -15.81 2.30
CA HIS A 15 13.60 -15.64 0.91
C HIS A 15 12.81 -14.57 0.15
N GLU A 16 11.63 -14.22 0.66
CA GLU A 16 10.72 -13.33 -0.02
C GLU A 16 10.08 -12.41 1.02
N TYR A 17 10.50 -11.14 1.01
CA TYR A 17 9.60 -10.03 1.30
C TYR A 17 8.58 -9.92 0.14
N ILE A 18 7.98 -11.05 -0.28
CA ILE A 18 6.80 -11.03 -1.13
C ILE A 18 5.70 -10.51 -0.23
N ASP A 19 5.27 -9.30 -0.57
CA ASP A 19 4.06 -8.69 -0.10
C ASP A 19 2.96 -9.76 -0.18
N ILE A 20 2.46 -10.19 0.98
CA ILE A 20 1.48 -11.28 1.09
C ILE A 20 0.22 -10.95 0.25
N ASP A 21 0.01 -9.67 -0.04
CA ASP A 21 -1.05 -9.13 -0.90
C ASP A 21 -0.82 -9.38 -2.40
N GLU A 22 0.42 -9.57 -2.87
CA GLU A 22 0.68 -9.90 -4.28
C GLU A 22 0.23 -11.32 -4.59
N ALA A 23 0.40 -12.25 -3.63
CA ALA A 23 -0.05 -13.63 -3.76
C ALA A 23 -1.58 -13.80 -3.66
N GLU A 24 -2.29 -12.92 -2.93
CA GLU A 24 -3.76 -12.92 -2.89
C GLU A 24 -4.41 -12.24 -4.11
N SER A 25 -3.68 -11.39 -4.85
CA SER A 25 -4.22 -10.72 -6.03
C SER A 25 -4.16 -11.58 -7.31
N LYS A 26 -4.85 -12.73 -7.29
CA LYS A 26 -5.43 -13.31 -8.53
C LYS A 26 -6.58 -12.44 -9.10
N LYS A 27 -6.52 -11.12 -8.93
CA LYS A 27 -7.50 -10.15 -9.41
C LYS A 27 -6.77 -9.10 -10.20
N THR A 28 -6.50 -9.47 -11.45
CA THR A 28 -6.10 -8.57 -12.54
C THR A 28 -4.74 -7.89 -12.32
N PRO A 29 -3.80 -7.97 -13.27
CA PRO A 29 -2.64 -7.09 -13.20
C PRO A 29 -3.18 -5.65 -13.24
N LEU A 30 -3.16 -4.96 -12.10
CA LEU A 30 -3.27 -3.51 -12.07
C LEU A 30 -2.10 -3.04 -12.93
N THR A 31 -2.42 -2.61 -14.14
CA THR A 31 -1.45 -2.16 -15.14
C THR A 31 -0.63 -0.98 -14.62
N THR A 32 -1.10 -0.36 -13.55
CA THR A 32 -0.47 0.72 -12.81
C THR A 32 0.50 0.17 -11.76
N THR A 33 1.79 0.45 -11.98
CA THR A 33 2.88 0.14 -11.05
C THR A 33 2.77 0.91 -9.74
N ASN A 34 3.35 0.38 -8.65
CA ASN A 34 3.42 1.07 -7.35
C ASN A 34 4.06 2.47 -7.46
N SER A 35 5.01 2.65 -8.38
CA SER A 35 5.62 3.94 -8.68
C SER A 35 4.66 4.93 -9.31
N GLU A 36 3.82 4.50 -10.25
CA GLU A 36 2.82 5.37 -10.89
C GLU A 36 1.74 5.79 -9.89
N ILE A 37 1.31 4.86 -9.03
CA ILE A 37 0.42 5.19 -7.90
C ILE A 37 1.08 6.22 -6.99
N ALA A 38 2.35 6.06 -6.65
CA ALA A 38 3.08 7.01 -5.81
C ALA A 38 3.20 8.40 -6.44
N VAL A 39 3.37 8.48 -7.77
CA VAL A 39 3.37 9.76 -8.49
C VAL A 39 1.98 10.41 -8.44
N GLY A 40 0.91 9.68 -8.75
CA GLY A 40 -0.46 10.22 -8.71
C GLY A 40 -0.89 10.68 -7.31
N VAL A 41 -0.56 9.90 -6.28
CA VAL A 41 -0.81 10.26 -4.87
C VAL A 41 -0.05 11.54 -4.49
N LYS A 42 1.20 11.70 -4.95
CA LYS A 42 1.99 12.92 -4.72
C LYS A 42 1.39 14.13 -5.41
N GLU A 43 0.99 14.00 -6.68
CA GLU A 43 0.36 15.05 -7.45
C GLU A 43 -0.95 15.54 -6.81
N PHE A 44 -1.67 14.68 -6.10
CA PHE A 44 -2.87 15.06 -5.36
C PHE A 44 -2.58 15.75 -4.02
N ILE A 45 -1.56 15.30 -3.28
CA ILE A 45 -1.22 15.84 -1.96
C ILE A 45 -0.49 17.19 -2.04
N PHE A 46 0.39 17.39 -3.03
CA PHE A 46 1.18 18.62 -3.15
C PHE A 46 0.35 19.90 -3.28
N PRO A 47 -0.67 19.97 -4.17
CA PRO A 47 -1.50 21.17 -4.32
C PRO A 47 -2.55 21.30 -3.20
N ASN A 48 -3.03 20.18 -2.64
CA ASN A 48 -4.01 20.18 -1.56
C ASN A 48 -3.57 19.30 -0.39
N ARG A 49 -2.87 19.90 0.59
CA ARG A 49 -2.44 19.18 1.81
C ARG A 49 -3.58 18.74 2.72
N HIS A 50 -4.80 19.18 2.44
CA HIS A 50 -6.00 18.81 3.19
C HIS A 50 -6.77 17.66 2.55
N ILE A 51 -6.32 17.08 1.43
CA ILE A 51 -6.99 15.91 0.88
C ILE A 51 -7.05 14.77 1.93
N THR A 52 -8.04 13.90 1.81
CA THR A 52 -8.26 12.74 2.68
C THR A 52 -7.86 11.45 1.99
N ILE A 53 -7.67 10.40 2.76
CA ILE A 53 -7.33 9.07 2.24
C ILE A 53 -8.46 8.52 1.38
N ASP A 54 -9.71 8.79 1.77
CA ASP A 54 -10.90 8.39 1.01
C ASP A 54 -10.94 9.07 -0.36
N GLU A 55 -10.63 10.36 -0.42
CA GLU A 55 -10.58 11.10 -1.69
C GLU A 55 -9.50 10.53 -2.63
N ILE A 56 -8.31 10.23 -2.12
CA ILE A 56 -7.24 9.62 -2.91
C ILE A 56 -7.60 8.20 -3.35
N SER A 57 -8.17 7.41 -2.45
CA SER A 57 -8.56 6.02 -2.70
C SER A 57 -9.62 5.94 -3.79
N ASN A 58 -10.65 6.76 -3.71
CA ASN A 58 -11.74 6.80 -4.68
C ASN A 58 -11.25 7.25 -6.05
N GLU A 59 -10.38 8.27 -6.09
CA GLU A 59 -9.85 8.78 -7.35
C GLU A 59 -8.94 7.77 -8.06
N HIS A 60 -8.06 7.10 -7.31
CA HIS A 60 -7.09 6.16 -7.88
C HIS A 60 -7.62 4.72 -7.95
N GLY A 61 -8.81 4.44 -7.42
CA GLY A 61 -9.39 3.10 -7.36
C GLY A 61 -8.57 2.09 -6.56
N ILE A 62 -7.81 2.56 -5.56
CA ILE A 62 -6.89 1.75 -4.74
C ILE A 62 -7.39 1.65 -3.30
N SER A 63 -7.04 0.58 -2.60
CA SER A 63 -7.44 0.41 -1.19
C SER A 63 -6.81 1.48 -0.29
N HIS A 64 -7.50 1.81 0.81
CA HIS A 64 -7.00 2.78 1.80
C HIS A 64 -5.63 2.36 2.33
N LEU A 65 -5.42 1.07 2.57
CA LEU A 65 -4.14 0.52 3.05
C LEU A 65 -3.00 0.83 2.07
N ARG A 66 -3.25 0.72 0.76
CA ARG A 66 -2.24 1.01 -0.27
C ARG A 66 -1.91 2.50 -0.33
N VAL A 67 -2.91 3.37 -0.16
CA VAL A 67 -2.70 4.82 0.00
C VAL A 67 -1.83 5.10 1.23
N TYR A 68 -2.15 4.50 2.38
CA TYR A 68 -1.35 4.64 3.61
C TYR A 68 0.11 4.21 3.41
N LYS A 69 0.35 3.06 2.77
CA LYS A 69 1.69 2.54 2.50
C LYS A 69 2.49 3.50 1.62
N VAL A 70 1.89 3.97 0.52
CA VAL A 70 2.51 4.97 -0.35
C VAL A 70 2.82 6.26 0.40
N ILE A 71 1.90 6.74 1.25
CA ILE A 71 2.10 7.95 2.04
C ILE A 71 3.22 7.76 3.06
N ALA A 72 3.24 6.65 3.79
CA ALA A 72 4.25 6.35 4.80
C ALA A 72 5.66 6.19 4.20
N GLU A 73 5.77 5.59 3.01
CA GLU A 73 7.05 5.40 2.31
C GLU A 73 7.59 6.71 1.72
N HIS A 74 6.72 7.63 1.29
CA HIS A 74 7.13 8.80 0.52
C HIS A 74 7.03 10.14 1.26
N PHE A 75 6.32 10.20 2.39
CA PHE A 75 6.13 11.41 3.17
C PHE A 75 6.67 11.24 4.59
N ILE A 76 7.79 11.90 4.86
CA ILE A 76 8.46 11.92 6.17
C ILE A 76 7.59 12.61 7.24
N LYS A 77 6.69 13.50 6.83
CA LYS A 77 5.81 14.25 7.71
C LYS A 77 4.41 14.36 7.13
N VAL A 78 3.48 13.61 7.72
CA VAL A 78 2.06 13.66 7.41
C VAL A 78 1.35 14.60 8.38
N CYS A 79 0.32 15.33 7.94
CA CYS A 79 -0.47 16.16 8.85
C CYS A 79 -1.35 15.26 9.74
N GLY A 80 -1.72 15.72 10.94
CA GLY A 80 -2.48 14.91 11.90
C GLY A 80 -3.80 14.33 11.37
N ARG A 81 -4.35 14.92 10.29
CA ARG A 81 -5.54 14.43 9.60
C ARG A 81 -5.35 13.06 8.91
N TRP A 82 -4.10 12.72 8.57
CA TRP A 82 -3.73 11.44 7.95
C TRP A 82 -3.41 10.36 8.96
N VAL A 83 -3.43 10.67 10.26
CA VAL A 83 -3.22 9.69 11.31
C VAL A 83 -4.57 9.03 11.58
N PRO A 84 -4.69 7.69 11.52
CA PRO A 84 -5.93 7.02 11.88
C PRO A 84 -6.31 7.39 13.33
N CYS A 85 -7.49 7.97 13.52
CA CYS A 85 -8.08 8.06 14.86
C CYS A 85 -8.62 6.67 15.20
N GLN A 86 -8.01 6.03 16.20
CA GLN A 86 -8.50 4.78 16.80
C GLN A 86 -9.80 5.02 17.57
#